data_AF-A0A7S0BSS6-F1
#
_entry.id   AF-A0A7S0BSS6-F1
#
_cell.length_a   1.000
_cell.length_b   1.000
_cell.length_c   1.000
_cell.angle_alpha   90.00
_cell.angle_beta   90.00
_cell.angle_gamma   90.00
#
_symmetry.space_group_name_H-M   'P 1'
#
loop_
_entity.id
_entity.type
_entity.pdbx_description
1 polymer ?
#
loop_
_entity_poly.entity_id
_entity_poly.type
_entity_poly.pdbx_seq_one_letter_code
_entity_poly.pdbx_strand_id
1 'polypeptide(L)'
;TTMDCEEGAPQLVAREAWKRAGVESQINFVIGDALSSMKSMRKESFDLVFIDADKERYEEYYEVALDLVRVGGVVIIDDSLWSGRPSDPTVQDPSTDAIRKVNLRVSADLSVESALVPIHDGMTVAVKRRAHPVSSTAFAGHVVSVEGNIA
;
A
#
# COMPACT_ATOMS: atom_id res chain seq x y z
N THR A 1 -1.54 -3.24 15.15
CA THR A 1 -2.84 -2.53 15.24
C THR A 1 -3.65 -2.89 14.02
N THR A 2 -4.93 -3.21 14.20
CA THR A 2 -5.86 -3.50 13.11
C THR A 2 -7.04 -2.54 13.21
N MET A 3 -7.58 -2.08 12.09
CA MET A 3 -8.61 -1.04 12.04
C MET A 3 -9.75 -1.48 11.13
N ASP A 4 -10.98 -1.17 11.52
CA ASP A 4 -12.17 -1.41 10.71
C ASP A 4 -13.23 -0.34 11.04
N CYS A 5 -14.17 -0.08 10.13
CA CYS A 5 -15.12 1.02 10.24
C CYS A 5 -16.24 0.74 11.24
N GLU A 6 -16.65 -0.52 11.38
CA GLU A 6 -17.76 -0.92 12.23
C GLU A 6 -17.52 -2.28 12.91
N GLU A 7 -18.19 -2.49 14.04
CA GLU A 7 -18.21 -3.79 14.70
C GLU A 7 -19.46 -4.56 14.26
N GLY A 8 -19.26 -5.54 13.38
CA GLY A 8 -20.29 -6.45 12.90
C GLY A 8 -19.93 -7.91 13.13
N ALA A 9 -20.73 -8.80 12.53
CA ALA A 9 -20.49 -10.24 12.60
C ALA A 9 -19.07 -10.66 12.13
N PRO A 10 -18.49 -10.08 11.06
CA PRO A 10 -17.11 -10.40 10.67
C PRO A 10 -16.08 -10.09 11.75
N GLN A 11 -16.21 -8.94 12.42
CA GLN A 11 -15.28 -8.49 13.44
C GLN A 11 -15.40 -9.33 14.73
N LEU A 12 -16.60 -9.80 15.07
CA LEU A 12 -16.80 -10.75 16.17
C LEU A 12 -16.14 -12.10 15.86
N VAL A 13 -16.30 -12.63 14.65
CA VAL A 13 -15.64 -13.86 14.20
C VAL A 13 -14.12 -13.71 14.21
N ALA A 14 -13.60 -12.56 13.79
CA ALA A 14 -12.17 -12.26 13.84
C ALA A 14 -11.63 -12.29 15.27
N ARG A 15 -12.30 -11.63 16.22
CA ARG A 15 -11.94 -11.67 17.65
C ARG A 15 -11.92 -13.10 18.20
N GLU A 16 -12.95 -13.90 17.91
CA GLU A 16 -13.00 -15.31 18.32
C GLU A 16 -11.86 -16.12 17.70
N ALA A 17 -11.53 -15.89 16.43
CA ALA A 17 -10.41 -16.54 15.77
C ALA A 17 -9.06 -16.17 16.42
N TRP A 18 -8.84 -14.89 16.71
CA TRP A 18 -7.62 -14.43 17.41
C TRP A 18 -7.48 -15.04 18.80
N LYS A 19 -8.58 -15.13 19.53
CA LYS A 19 -8.63 -15.77 20.85
C LYS A 19 -8.30 -17.26 20.76
N ARG A 20 -8.92 -17.98 19.81
CA ARG A 20 -8.63 -19.41 19.57
C ARG A 20 -7.19 -19.66 19.14
N ALA A 21 -6.60 -18.74 18.38
CA ALA A 21 -5.21 -18.81 17.96
C ALA A 21 -4.21 -18.36 19.05
N GLY A 22 -4.67 -17.79 20.17
CA GLY A 22 -3.82 -17.32 21.26
C GLY A 22 -3.01 -16.05 20.94
N VAL A 23 -3.43 -15.27 19.93
CA VAL A 23 -2.70 -14.07 19.46
C VAL A 23 -3.43 -12.76 19.78
N GLU A 24 -4.60 -12.82 20.41
CA GLU A 24 -5.42 -11.65 20.76
C GLU A 24 -4.62 -10.55 21.48
N SER A 25 -3.69 -10.92 22.37
CA SER A 25 -2.85 -9.96 23.10
C SER A 25 -1.88 -9.16 22.22
N GLN A 26 -1.64 -9.58 20.99
CA GLN A 26 -0.79 -8.88 20.01
C GLN A 26 -1.61 -7.93 19.12
N ILE A 27 -2.94 -7.95 19.24
CA ILE A 27 -3.85 -7.24 18.34
C ILE A 27 -4.52 -6.10 19.11
N ASN A 28 -4.07 -4.88 18.82
CA ASN A 28 -4.82 -3.68 19.16
C ASN A 28 -5.88 -3.42 18.08
N PHE A 29 -7.15 -3.69 18.37
CA PHE A 29 -8.25 -3.51 17.42
C PHE A 29 -8.99 -2.19 17.65
N VAL A 30 -9.10 -1.38 16.60
CA VAL A 30 -9.70 -0.04 16.62
C VAL A 30 -10.90 0.00 15.69
N ILE A 31 -12.05 0.43 16.20
CA ILE A 31 -13.27 0.64 15.41
C ILE A 31 -13.43 2.14 15.12
N GLY A 32 -13.70 2.48 13.86
CA GLY A 32 -13.97 3.84 13.39
C GLY A 32 -13.28 4.16 12.08
N ASP A 33 -13.25 5.44 11.71
CA ASP A 33 -12.56 5.87 10.48
C ASP A 33 -11.06 5.59 10.58
N ALA A 34 -10.57 4.68 9.73
CA ALA A 34 -9.18 4.22 9.75
C ALA A 34 -8.20 5.35 9.45
N LEU A 35 -8.50 6.24 8.49
CA LEU A 35 -7.62 7.36 8.14
C LEU A 35 -7.47 8.36 9.28
N SER A 36 -8.56 8.70 9.96
CA SER A 36 -8.52 9.55 11.15
C SER A 36 -7.67 8.92 12.26
N SER A 37 -7.82 7.61 12.46
CA SER A 37 -7.01 6.85 13.42
C SER A 37 -5.53 6.88 13.04
N MET A 38 -5.19 6.58 11.78
CA MET A 38 -3.81 6.61 11.26
C MET A 38 -3.17 8.00 11.39
N LYS A 39 -3.90 9.07 11.09
CA LYS A 39 -3.39 10.46 11.19
C LYS A 39 -3.03 10.89 12.62
N SER A 40 -3.61 10.24 13.64
CA SER A 40 -3.27 10.50 15.05
C SER A 40 -2.09 9.67 15.58
N MET A 41 -1.60 8.71 14.80
CA MET A 41 -0.51 7.83 15.22
C MET A 41 0.85 8.50 15.07
N ARG A 42 1.79 8.05 15.90
CA ARG A 42 3.17 8.52 15.87
C ARG A 42 3.82 8.12 14.53
N LYS A 43 4.42 9.08 13.84
CA LYS A 43 5.22 8.82 12.63
C LYS A 43 6.37 7.85 12.90
N GLU A 44 6.75 7.10 11.86
CA GLU A 44 7.86 6.14 11.88
C GLU A 44 7.81 5.14 13.05
N SER A 45 6.60 4.71 13.43
CA SER A 45 6.38 3.77 14.54
C SER A 45 6.02 2.36 14.10
N PHE A 46 5.87 2.14 12.78
CA PHE A 46 5.51 0.83 12.22
C PHE A 46 6.60 0.27 11.32
N ASP A 47 6.80 -1.05 11.40
CA ASP A 47 7.63 -1.80 10.46
C ASP A 47 6.89 -2.11 9.15
N LEU A 48 5.58 -2.33 9.23
CA LEU A 48 4.72 -2.71 8.11
C LEU A 48 3.33 -2.10 8.26
N VAL A 49 2.76 -1.64 7.15
CA VAL A 49 1.35 -1.28 7.01
C VAL A 49 0.75 -2.06 5.84
N PHE A 50 -0.37 -2.74 6.08
CA PHE A 50 -1.12 -3.49 5.08
C PHE A 50 -2.45 -2.77 4.84
N ILE A 51 -2.71 -2.37 3.59
CA ILE A 51 -3.88 -1.61 3.17
C ILE A 51 -4.79 -2.55 2.38
N ASP A 52 -5.89 -2.95 3.00
CA ASP A 52 -7.04 -3.57 2.35
C ASP A 52 -8.33 -2.98 2.95
N ALA A 53 -8.76 -1.86 2.38
CA ALA A 53 -9.90 -1.08 2.84
C ALA A 53 -10.73 -0.59 1.63
N ASP A 54 -11.50 0.49 1.79
CA ASP A 54 -12.24 1.11 0.71
C ASP A 54 -11.29 1.68 -0.37
N LYS A 55 -11.43 1.17 -1.60
CA LYS A 55 -10.47 1.39 -2.69
C LYS A 55 -10.35 2.86 -3.09
N GLU A 56 -11.44 3.62 -2.95
CA GLU A 56 -11.51 5.05 -3.31
C GLU A 56 -10.55 5.93 -2.51
N ARG A 57 -10.13 5.49 -1.31
CA ARG A 57 -9.22 6.24 -0.43
C ARG A 57 -7.79 5.69 -0.41
N TYR A 58 -7.46 4.75 -1.28
CA TYR A 58 -6.14 4.09 -1.30
C TYR A 58 -4.96 5.06 -1.40
N GLU A 59 -5.10 6.14 -2.17
CA GLU A 59 -4.05 7.15 -2.25
C GLU A 59 -3.81 7.86 -0.90
N GLU A 60 -4.89 8.22 -0.18
CA GLU A 60 -4.79 8.80 1.16
C GLU A 60 -4.18 7.81 2.15
N TYR A 61 -4.61 6.54 2.10
CA TYR A 61 -4.03 5.48 2.94
C TYR A 61 -2.53 5.33 2.68
N TYR A 62 -2.11 5.30 1.42
CA TYR A 62 -0.70 5.19 1.04
C TYR A 62 0.13 6.36 1.58
N GLU A 63 -0.35 7.59 1.44
CA GLU A 63 0.35 8.79 1.93
C GLU A 63 0.55 8.73 3.45
N VAL A 64 -0.51 8.44 4.21
CA VAL A 64 -0.41 8.35 5.67
C VAL A 64 0.41 7.13 6.09
N ALA A 65 0.29 6.00 5.40
CA ALA A 65 1.08 4.80 5.67
C ALA A 65 2.58 5.05 5.53
N LEU A 66 3.01 5.81 4.51
CA LEU A 66 4.41 6.19 4.34
C LEU A 66 4.94 7.04 5.50
N ASP A 67 4.12 7.92 6.08
CA ASP A 67 4.48 8.69 7.27
C ASP A 67 4.60 7.81 8.52
N LEU A 68 3.77 6.77 8.62
CA LEU A 68 3.74 5.86 9.76
C LEU A 68 4.85 4.82 9.74
N VAL A 69 5.26 4.34 8.57
CA VAL A 69 6.36 3.38 8.48
C VAL A 69 7.70 4.08 8.67
N ARG A 70 8.59 3.43 9.44
CA ARG A 70 9.99 3.86 9.52
C ARG A 70 10.67 3.68 8.17
N VAL A 71 11.83 4.31 8.00
CA VAL A 71 12.69 3.97 6.86
C VAL A 71 13.08 2.49 6.89
N GLY A 72 13.00 1.84 5.73
CA GLY A 72 13.12 0.40 5.56
C GLY A 72 11.87 -0.39 5.98
N GLY A 73 10.81 0.29 6.41
CA GLY A 73 9.49 -0.29 6.61
C GLY A 73 8.74 -0.46 5.29
N VAL A 74 7.68 -1.24 5.33
CA VAL A 74 6.96 -1.71 4.13
C VAL A 74 5.51 -1.25 4.16
N VAL A 75 5.05 -0.68 3.06
CA VAL A 75 3.62 -0.48 2.79
C VAL A 75 3.19 -1.50 1.75
N ILE A 76 2.12 -2.23 2.03
CA ILE A 76 1.52 -3.19 1.12
C ILE A 76 0.10 -2.70 0.80
N ILE A 77 -0.24 -2.65 -0.49
CA ILE A 77 -1.57 -2.32 -0.98
C ILE A 77 -2.11 -3.56 -1.69
N ASP A 78 -3.24 -4.09 -1.21
CA ASP A 78 -3.88 -5.26 -1.82
C ASP A 78 -4.70 -4.86 -3.06
N ASP A 79 -5.14 -5.84 -3.85
CA ASP A 79 -6.05 -5.67 -4.99
C ASP A 79 -5.59 -4.66 -6.06
N SER A 80 -4.27 -4.52 -6.23
CA SER A 80 -3.66 -3.55 -7.15
C SER A 80 -3.88 -3.89 -8.63
N LEU A 81 -4.18 -5.15 -8.99
CA LEU A 81 -4.57 -5.56 -10.34
C LEU A 81 -6.09 -5.53 -10.54
N TRP A 82 -6.90 -5.61 -9.48
CA TRP A 82 -8.37 -5.48 -9.51
C TRP A 82 -9.06 -6.18 -10.68
N SER A 83 -8.84 -7.48 -10.79
CA SER A 83 -9.31 -8.39 -11.84
C SER A 83 -8.91 -7.95 -13.26
N GLY A 84 -7.76 -7.29 -13.38
CA GLY A 84 -7.25 -6.71 -14.61
C GLY A 84 -7.93 -5.41 -15.05
N ARG A 85 -8.97 -4.93 -14.34
CA ARG A 85 -9.77 -3.74 -14.70
C ARG A 85 -8.95 -2.46 -14.89
N PRO A 86 -7.91 -2.17 -14.08
CA PRO A 86 -7.09 -0.97 -14.25
C PRO A 86 -6.40 -0.92 -15.62
N SER A 87 -6.15 -2.07 -16.26
CA SER A 87 -5.53 -2.14 -17.58
C SER A 87 -6.50 -1.88 -18.74
N ASP A 88 -7.81 -2.00 -18.53
CA ASP A 88 -8.83 -1.74 -19.55
C ASP A 88 -9.29 -0.28 -19.49
N PRO A 89 -8.96 0.58 -20.47
CA PRO A 89 -9.30 2.01 -20.45
C PRO A 89 -10.81 2.28 -20.58
N THR A 90 -11.62 1.28 -20.93
CA THR A 90 -13.07 1.42 -21.07
C THR A 90 -13.80 1.32 -19.73
N VAL A 91 -13.16 0.75 -18.71
CA VAL A 91 -13.72 0.64 -17.36
C VAL A 91 -13.52 1.96 -16.61
N GLN A 92 -14.61 2.66 -16.31
CA GLN A 92 -14.61 3.98 -15.64
C GLN A 92 -15.54 3.95 -14.42
N ASP A 93 -15.07 3.32 -13.34
CA ASP A 93 -15.76 3.32 -12.05
C ASP A 93 -14.83 3.89 -10.96
N PRO A 94 -15.40 4.47 -9.89
CA PRO A 94 -14.61 5.16 -8.87
C PRO A 94 -13.49 4.32 -8.25
N SER A 95 -13.76 3.02 -8.01
CA SER A 95 -12.77 2.11 -7.41
C SER A 95 -11.63 1.82 -8.37
N THR A 96 -11.93 1.48 -9.64
CA THR A 96 -10.90 1.21 -10.65
C THR A 96 -10.05 2.47 -10.91
N ASP A 97 -10.66 3.65 -10.95
CA ASP A 97 -9.93 4.92 -11.13
C ASP A 97 -9.01 5.24 -9.95
N ALA A 98 -9.47 5.01 -8.72
CA ALA A 98 -8.65 5.17 -7.52
C ALA A 98 -7.45 4.19 -7.52
N ILE A 99 -7.67 2.93 -7.93
CA ILE A 99 -6.60 1.93 -8.04
C ILE A 99 -5.58 2.32 -9.12
N ARG A 100 -6.02 2.80 -10.29
CA ARG A 100 -5.10 3.36 -11.30
C ARG A 100 -4.28 4.51 -10.72
N LYS A 101 -4.93 5.42 -10.00
CA LYS A 101 -4.28 6.59 -9.40
C LYS A 101 -3.20 6.19 -8.40
N VAL A 102 -3.51 5.28 -7.48
CA VAL A 102 -2.52 4.83 -6.49
C VAL A 102 -1.38 4.02 -7.13
N ASN A 103 -1.68 3.17 -8.12
CA ASN A 103 -0.65 2.42 -8.85
C ASN A 103 0.33 3.38 -9.55
N LEU A 104 -0.19 4.40 -10.25
CA LEU A 104 0.63 5.43 -10.87
C LEU A 104 1.45 6.20 -9.82
N ARG A 105 0.81 6.58 -8.71
CA ARG A 105 1.47 7.29 -7.60
C ARG A 105 2.64 6.49 -7.04
N VAL A 106 2.44 5.23 -6.70
CA VAL A 106 3.49 4.34 -6.15
C VAL A 106 4.60 4.10 -7.17
N SER A 107 4.26 3.93 -8.45
CA SER A 107 5.25 3.72 -9.51
C SER A 107 6.17 4.93 -9.74
N ALA A 108 5.65 6.15 -9.49
CA ALA A 108 6.38 7.41 -9.67
C ALA A 108 7.04 7.92 -8.38
N ASP A 109 6.84 7.23 -7.25
CA ASP A 109 7.33 7.68 -5.95
C ASP A 109 8.79 7.29 -5.71
N LEU A 110 9.69 8.27 -5.87
CA LEU A 110 11.13 8.08 -5.68
C LEU A 110 11.54 7.83 -4.21
N SER A 111 10.63 8.03 -3.25
CA SER A 111 10.89 7.77 -1.84
C SER A 111 10.78 6.29 -1.45
N VAL A 112 10.32 5.43 -2.37
CA VAL A 112 10.18 3.99 -2.16
C VAL A 112 10.92 3.18 -3.22
N GLU A 113 11.23 1.93 -2.89
CA GLU A 113 11.43 0.87 -3.90
C GLU A 113 10.14 0.06 -3.94
N SER A 114 9.50 -0.04 -5.10
CA SER A 114 8.20 -0.70 -5.24
C SER A 114 8.22 -1.83 -6.27
N ALA A 115 7.38 -2.83 -6.02
CA ALA A 115 7.12 -3.93 -6.93
C ALA A 115 5.64 -4.33 -6.87
N LEU A 116 5.04 -4.54 -8.04
CA LEU A 116 3.72 -5.17 -8.15
C LEU A 116 3.91 -6.68 -8.25
N VAL A 117 3.44 -7.40 -7.24
CA VAL A 117 3.56 -8.85 -7.12
C VAL A 117 2.24 -9.50 -7.57
N PRO A 118 2.23 -10.36 -8.59
CA PRO A 118 1.00 -10.95 -9.14
C PRO A 118 0.53 -12.17 -8.32
N ILE A 119 0.25 -11.94 -7.03
CA ILE A 119 -0.42 -12.92 -6.16
C ILE A 119 -1.85 -12.45 -5.95
N HIS A 120 -2.81 -13.38 -6.03
CA HIS A 120 -4.24 -13.08 -5.99
C HIS A 120 -4.60 -11.99 -7.00
N ASP A 121 -5.23 -10.90 -6.56
CA ASP A 121 -5.65 -9.78 -7.38
C ASP A 121 -4.61 -8.65 -7.43
N GLY A 122 -3.34 -9.02 -7.19
CA GLY A 122 -2.18 -8.15 -7.29
C GLY A 122 -1.88 -7.40 -5.99
N MET A 123 -0.64 -7.47 -5.53
CA MET A 123 -0.20 -6.75 -4.34
C MET A 123 0.94 -5.81 -4.67
N THR A 124 0.76 -4.52 -4.43
CA THR A 124 1.86 -3.56 -4.53
C THR A 124 2.62 -3.54 -3.22
N VAL A 125 3.91 -3.85 -3.25
CA VAL A 125 4.82 -3.79 -2.11
C VAL A 125 5.74 -2.59 -2.30
N ALA A 126 5.76 -1.67 -1.35
CA ALA A 126 6.59 -0.46 -1.37
C ALA A 126 7.46 -0.38 -0.11
N VAL A 127 8.78 -0.41 -0.27
CA VAL A 127 9.75 -0.29 0.81
C VAL A 127 10.24 1.16 0.91
N LYS A 128 10.00 1.82 2.04
CA LYS A 128 10.41 3.21 2.26
C LYS A 128 11.94 3.35 2.29
N ARG A 129 12.50 4.19 1.43
CA ARG A 129 13.95 4.43 1.35
C ARG A 129 14.38 5.50 2.36
N ARG A 130 15.68 5.51 2.67
CA ARG A 130 16.28 6.73 3.24
C ARG A 130 16.25 7.81 2.19
N ALA A 131 15.89 9.02 2.59
CA ALA A 131 16.15 10.20 1.78
C ALA A 131 17.61 10.15 1.33
N HIS A 132 17.83 9.99 0.03
CA HIS A 132 19.17 10.13 -0.52
C HIS A 132 19.54 11.61 -0.44
N PRO A 133 20.68 11.99 0.16
CA PRO A 133 21.18 13.34 -0.01
C PRO A 133 21.44 13.51 -1.51
N VAL A 134 20.58 14.28 -2.18
CA VAL A 134 20.79 14.60 -3.59
C VAL A 134 22.01 15.53 -3.66
N SER A 135 23.18 14.95 -3.93
CA SER A 135 24.29 15.74 -4.47
C SER A 135 23.87 16.19 -5.86
N SER A 136 23.74 17.49 -6.06
CA SER A 136 23.56 18.08 -7.38
C SER A 136 24.80 17.81 -8.22
N THR A 137 24.85 16.66 -8.88
CA THR A 137 25.73 16.43 -10.02
C THR A 137 24.84 16.00 -11.16
N ALA A 138 24.86 16.81 -12.22
CA ALA A 138 24.13 16.56 -13.45
C ALA A 138 24.49 15.16 -13.96
N PHE A 139 23.47 14.34 -14.23
CA PHE A 139 23.63 13.07 -14.91
C PHE A 139 24.07 13.34 -16.36
N ALA A 140 25.36 13.22 -16.66
CA ALA A 140 25.88 13.02 -18.00
C ALA A 140 26.01 11.50 -18.23
N GLY A 141 24.89 10.84 -18.53
CA GLY A 141 24.83 9.39 -18.71
C GLY A 141 24.30 9.02 -20.09
N HIS A 142 25.08 8.25 -20.85
CA HIS A 142 24.68 7.69 -22.14
C HIS A 142 23.57 6.66 -21.95
N VAL A 143 22.52 6.74 -22.77
CA VAL A 143 21.47 5.72 -22.86
C VAL A 143 21.98 4.61 -23.78
N VAL A 144 21.96 3.36 -23.30
CA VAL A 144 22.14 2.17 -24.12
C VAL A 144 20.78 1.49 -24.25
N SER A 145 20.24 1.47 -25.47
CA SER A 145 19.09 0.63 -25.83
C SER A 145 19.60 -0.71 -26.36
N VAL A 146 19.04 -1.81 -25.88
CA VAL A 146 19.30 -3.15 -26.42
C VAL A 146 17.96 -3.72 -26.89
N GLU A 147 17.81 -3.81 -28.21
CA GLU A 147 16.67 -4.49 -28.85
C GLU A 147 17.13 -5.87 -29.31
N GLY A 148 16.53 -6.92 -28.73
CA GLY A 148 16.71 -8.30 -29.17
C GLY A 148 15.58 -8.68 -30.12
N ASN A 149 15.93 -9.03 -31.36
CA ASN A 149 14.99 -9.58 -32.33
C ASN A 149 14.74 -11.06 -31.97
N ILE A 150 13.52 -11.40 -31.57
CA ILE A 150 13.10 -12.80 -31.45
C ILE A 150 12.68 -13.28 -32.84
N ALA A 151 13.46 -14.22 -33.37
CA ALA A 151 13.11 -15.01 -34.56
C ALA A 151 12.00 -16.03 -34.22
#